data_AF-A0A0J9CEL8-F1
#
_entry.id   AF-A0A0J9CEL8-F1
#
_cell.length_a   1.000
_cell.length_b   1.000
_cell.length_c   1.000
_cell.angle_alpha   90.00
_cell.angle_beta   90.00
_cell.angle_gamma   90.00
#
_symmetry.space_group_name_H-M   'P 1'
#
loop_
_entity.id
_entity.type
_entity.pdbx_description
1 polymer ?
#
loop_
_entity_poly.entity_id
_entity_poly.type
_entity_poly.pdbx_seq_one_letter_code
_entity_poly.pdbx_strand_id
1 'polypeptide(L)' 'MYLNIEYRDGKTEQKIVDDCTVKDGCLKYYIRTGRDAGTHYIPLDIIKEFHKEN' A
#
# COMPACT_ATOMS: atom_id res chain seq x y z
N MET A 1 6.09 -8.87 -3.91
CA MET A 1 6.43 -8.13 -2.69
C MET A 1 5.19 -8.07 -1.81
N TYR A 2 5.32 -8.34 -0.52
CA TYR A 2 4.27 -8.08 0.44
C TYR A 2 4.34 -6.63 0.92
N LEU A 3 3.21 -5.94 0.91
CA LEU A 3 3.03 -4.60 1.45
C LEU A 3 2.08 -4.70 2.65
N ASN A 4 2.62 -4.47 3.84
CA ASN A 4 1.86 -4.42 5.09
C ASN A 4 1.59 -2.94 5.42
N ILE A 5 0.34 -2.58 5.66
CA ILE A 5 -0.08 -1.21 5.95
C ILE A 5 -0.85 -1.21 7.27
N GLU A 6 -0.43 -0.38 8.22
CA GLU A 6 -1.19 -0.04 9.42
C GLU A 6 -1.76 1.37 9.27
N TYR A 7 -3.07 1.49 9.41
CA TYR A 7 -3.79 2.75 9.35
C TYR A 7 -3.88 3.38 10.74
N ARG A 8 -4.07 4.70 10.81
CA ARG A 8 -4.19 5.43 12.08
C ARG A 8 -5.41 5.06 12.91
N ASP A 9 -6.43 4.49 12.28
CA ASP A 9 -7.61 3.95 12.95
C ASP A 9 -7.38 2.55 13.56
N GLY A 10 -6.18 2.00 13.43
CA GLY A 10 -5.79 0.68 13.92
C GLY A 10 -6.11 -0.46 12.96
N LYS A 11 -6.71 -0.19 11.79
CA LYS A 11 -6.88 -1.21 10.75
C LYS A 11 -5.53 -1.63 10.19
N THR A 12 -5.40 -2.91 9.85
CA THR A 12 -4.22 -3.44 9.15
C THR A 12 -4.62 -4.14 7.87
N GLU A 13 -3.78 -4.01 6.84
CA GLU A 13 -3.96 -4.70 5.56
C GLU A 13 -2.62 -5.25 5.07
N GLN A 14 -2.66 -6.44 4.47
CA GLN A 14 -1.54 -7.01 3.73
C GLN A 14 -1.96 -7.18 2.26
N LYS A 15 -1.11 -6.72 1.35
CA LYS A 15 -1.32 -6.82 -0.10
C LYS A 15 -0.11 -7.44 -0.77
N ILE A 16 -0.34 -8.31 -1.77
CA ILE A 16 0.70 -8.74 -2.70
C ILE A 16 0.74 -7.71 -3.82
N VAL A 17 1.88 -7.04 -3.95
CA VAL A 17 2.10 -5.97 -4.92
C VAL A 17 3.36 -6.24 -5.75
N ASP A 18 3.37 -5.64 -6.93
CA ASP A 18 4.49 -5.67 -7.86
C ASP A 18 5.48 -4.53 -7.59
N ASP A 19 4.96 -3.38 -7.22
CA ASP A 19 5.75 -2.18 -6.93
C ASP A 19 5.03 -1.31 -5.89
N CYS A 20 5.81 -0.56 -5.11
CA CYS A 20 5.32 0.38 -4.13
C CYS A 20 6.33 1.52 -3.91
N THR A 21 5.85 2.75 -3.95
CA THR A 21 6.66 3.96 -3.78
C THR A 21 5.87 5.06 -3.09
N VAL A 22 6.56 6.01 -2.44
CA VAL A 22 5.94 7.22 -1.91
C VAL A 22 6.05 8.33 -2.96
N LYS A 23 4.93 8.94 -3.32
CA LYS A 23 4.88 10.06 -4.27
C LYS A 23 3.73 11.00 -3.95
N ASP A 24 3.97 12.31 -4.02
CA ASP A 24 2.96 13.37 -3.89
C ASP A 24 2.11 13.25 -2.61
N GLY A 25 2.72 12.86 -1.49
CA GLY A 25 2.02 12.69 -0.21
C GLY A 25 1.19 11.41 -0.09
N CYS A 26 1.31 10.49 -1.05
CA CYS A 26 0.61 9.21 -1.07
C CYS A 26 1.59 8.03 -1.10
N LEU A 27 1.17 6.93 -0.48
CA LEU A 27 1.69 5.60 -0.77
C LEU A 27 1.03 5.11 -2.07
N LYS A 28 1.83 5.00 -3.13
CA LYS A 28 1.42 4.47 -4.42
C LYS A 28 1.88 3.03 -4.55
N TYR A 29 0.99 2.11 -4.90
CA TYR A 29 1.37 0.71 -5.20
C TYR A 29 0.64 0.17 -6.42
N TYR A 30 1.19 -0.88 -7.02
CA TYR A 30 0.64 -1.52 -8.21
C TYR A 30 0.40 -3.02 -7.98
N ILE A 31 -0.78 -3.49 -8.39
CA ILE A 31 -1.16 -4.91 -8.39
C ILE A 31 -1.34 -5.34 -9.84
N ARG A 32 -0.58 -6.34 -10.30
CA ARG A 32 -0.59 -6.80 -11.70
C ARG A 32 -1.86 -7.56 -12.10
N THR A 33 -2.40 -8.40 -11.24
CA THR A 33 -3.50 -9.33 -11.60
C THR A 33 -4.56 -9.44 -10.50
N GLY A 34 -5.75 -9.91 -10.88
CA GLY A 34 -6.87 -10.14 -9.97
C GLY A 34 -7.87 -8.98 -9.95
N ARG A 35 -8.87 -9.09 -9.05
CA ARG A 35 -9.96 -8.11 -8.93
C ARG A 35 -9.47 -6.71 -8.52
N ASP A 36 -8.39 -6.67 -7.75
CA ASP A 36 -7.77 -5.43 -7.28
C ASP A 36 -6.64 -4.95 -8.21
N ALA A 37 -6.55 -5.46 -9.45
CA ALA A 37 -5.49 -5.06 -10.38
C ALA A 37 -5.56 -3.56 -10.72
N GLY A 38 -4.39 -2.94 -10.82
CA GLY A 38 -4.26 -1.51 -11.11
C GLY A 38 -3.32 -0.78 -10.16
N THR A 39 -3.23 0.53 -10.38
CA THR A 39 -2.47 1.43 -9.52
C THR A 39 -3.38 2.01 -8.45
N HIS A 40 -2.92 1.95 -7.21
CA HIS A 40 -3.63 2.43 -6.04
C HIS A 40 -2.84 3.54 -5.36
N TYR A 41 -3.57 4.44 -4.71
CA TYR A 41 -3.02 5.58 -4.00
C TYR A 41 -3.69 5.66 -2.64
N ILE A 42 -2.89 5.64 -1.58
CA ILE A 42 -3.36 5.84 -0.21
C ILE A 42 -2.67 7.08 0.36
N PRO A 43 -3.42 8.10 0.78
CA PRO A 43 -2.86 9.27 1.46
C PRO A 43 -2.01 8.89 2.68
N LEU A 44 -0.83 9.49 2.86
CA LEU A 44 0.04 9.18 3.99
C LEU A 44 -0.48 9.69 5.33
N ASP A 45 -1.37 10.68 5.32
CA ASP A 45 -1.99 11.23 6.53
C ASP A 45 -2.90 10.22 7.25
N ILE A 46 -3.47 9.24 6.53
CA ILE A 46 -4.27 8.17 7.14
C ILE A 46 -3.47 6.91 7.48
N ILE A 47 -2.23 6.79 6.99
CA ILE A 47 -1.32 5.69 7.30
C ILE A 47 -0.55 6.03 8.58
N LYS A 48 -0.47 5.05 9.49
CA LYS A 48 0.42 5.12 10.65
C LYS A 48 1.82 4.67 10.26
N GLU A 49 1.94 3.50 9.66
CA GLU A 49 3.19 2.96 9.13
C GLU A 49 2.93 1.92 8.03
N PHE A 50 3.94 1.66 7.19
CA PHE A 50 3.89 0.57 6.22
C PHE A 50 5.26 -0.08 6.06
N HIS A 51 5.27 -1.38 5.78
CA HIS A 51 6.47 -2.19 5.63
C HIS A 51 6.40 -2.99 4.34
N LYS A 52 7.53 -3.10 3.64
CA LYS A 52 7.66 -3.93 2.43
C LYS A 52 8.57 -5.11 2.70
N GLU A 53 8.12 -6.29 2.31
CA GLU A 53 8.86 -7.55 2.46
C GLU A 53 8.95 -8.21 1.09
N ASN A 54 10.16 -8.64 0.72
CA ASN A 54 10.42 -9.29 -0.57
C ASN A 54 10.26 -10.80 -0.49
#